data_AF-A0A4Q5LE35-F1
#
_entry.id   AF-A0A4Q5LE35-F1
#
_cell.length_a   1.000
_cell.length_b   1.000
_cell.length_c   1.000
_cell.angle_alpha   90.00
_cell.angle_beta   90.00
_cell.angle_gamma   90.00
#
_symmetry.space_group_name_H-M   'P 1'
#
loop_
_entity.id
_entity.type
_entity.pdbx_description
1 polymer ?
#
loop_
_entity_poly.entity_id
_entity_poly.type
_entity_poly.pdbx_seq_one_letter_code
_entity_poly.pdbx_strand_id
1 'polypeptide(L)'
;MLKWLFCGVLSLLLTPLSSSGYSVLTHQANIDSTWKRCLLPLLQTRFPGATKEELIEAKSYAYGGAIIQDMGFYPFGSQLFTNLTHYVRSGDFVRNLIEDSQDRNEYAFALGALGHYAADINGHPEGTNKAMASVYPDLKAQFGNIITYDEAPKQHTQLEFAFDVVQVAAGRYRTEDYHSYIGFKVSKPVLERAFEKTYGLKLGQVIANVDLSISSYRFAVSQLIPTATRAAWQSQRKEIRALSPQVRRREFIYNQSARKYRKEFGTDYEQPGTGARILSLVVRILPKIGPLKPFAFKLPTPEAQAFFKSSFNMVLKNYCSLLEQVRDKPQNLRLANTDFDTGHQTKTGEYPLADKTYGEWLRKLAKEKFEGVSAPLKQNILAFYGDAPKPSKDEEEKEASTFKETQQALAELKALPVQ
;
A
#
# COMPACT_ATOMS: atom_id res chain seq x y z
N MET A 1 -31.25 -1.50 20.77
CA MET A 1 -30.04 -0.65 20.72
C MET A 1 -28.79 -1.43 20.31
N LEU A 2 -28.56 -2.64 20.82
CA LEU A 2 -27.40 -3.48 20.44
C LEU A 2 -27.35 -3.86 18.95
N LYS A 3 -28.50 -4.14 18.30
CA LYS A 3 -28.57 -4.45 16.86
C LYS A 3 -28.17 -3.28 15.95
N TRP A 4 -28.41 -2.03 16.38
CA TRP A 4 -28.07 -0.82 15.62
C TRP A 4 -26.60 -0.45 15.76
N LEU A 5 -26.01 -0.66 16.95
CA LEU A 5 -24.56 -0.63 17.16
C LEU A 5 -23.82 -1.69 16.33
N PHE A 6 -24.38 -2.91 16.23
CA PHE A 6 -23.83 -3.98 15.38
C PHE A 6 -23.88 -3.64 13.89
N CYS A 7 -24.94 -2.98 13.39
CA CYS A 7 -25.03 -2.55 11.99
C CYS A 7 -24.06 -1.38 11.67
N GLY A 8 -23.83 -0.48 12.63
CA GLY A 8 -22.83 0.60 12.48
C GLY A 8 -21.40 0.06 12.38
N VAL A 9 -21.04 -0.93 13.21
CA VAL A 9 -19.72 -1.58 13.19
C VAL A 9 -19.55 -2.50 11.96
N LEU A 10 -20.61 -3.18 11.49
CA LEU A 10 -20.57 -3.98 10.26
C LEU A 10 -20.31 -3.11 9.02
N SER A 11 -20.89 -1.90 8.98
CA SER A 11 -20.76 -0.97 7.86
C SER A 11 -19.35 -0.37 7.77
N LEU A 12 -18.63 -0.26 8.90
CA LEU A 12 -17.22 0.13 8.99
C LEU A 12 -16.22 -0.98 8.58
N LEU A 13 -16.66 -2.24 8.52
CA LEU A 13 -15.83 -3.40 8.11
C LEU A 13 -16.10 -3.86 6.67
N LEU A 14 -17.09 -3.26 6.01
CA LEU A 14 -17.52 -3.57 4.63
C LEU A 14 -17.09 -2.50 3.62
N THR A 15 -16.24 -1.56 4.01
CA THR A 15 -15.61 -0.64 3.07
C THR A 15 -14.72 -1.45 2.12
N PRO A 16 -14.77 -1.19 0.80
CA PRO A 16 -13.92 -1.88 -0.16
C PRO A 16 -12.45 -1.74 0.27
N LEU A 17 -11.70 -2.85 0.20
CA LEU A 17 -10.26 -2.91 0.49
C LEU A 17 -9.50 -2.26 -0.66
N SER A 18 -9.39 -0.97 -0.58
CA SER A 18 -8.83 0.02 -1.48
C SER A 18 -7.53 -0.23 -2.28
N SER A 19 -7.28 0.77 -3.15
CA SER A 19 -6.12 1.06 -4.01
C SER A 19 -4.79 0.47 -3.57
N SER A 20 -4.30 -0.51 -4.32
CA SER A 20 -2.90 -0.89 -4.23
C SER A 20 -2.57 -1.62 -5.51
N GLY A 21 -1.71 -1.09 -6.39
CA GLY A 21 -1.53 -1.57 -7.77
C GLY A 21 -1.23 -3.05 -7.86
N TYR A 22 -0.77 -3.57 -6.72
CA TYR A 22 -0.74 -4.94 -6.31
C TYR A 22 -1.42 -5.16 -4.96
N SER A 23 -2.15 -6.27 -4.81
CA SER A 23 -2.64 -6.65 -3.48
C SER A 23 -1.48 -7.08 -2.55
N VAL A 24 -1.81 -7.29 -1.28
CA VAL A 24 -0.86 -7.47 -0.17
C VAL A 24 0.22 -8.52 -0.43
N LEU A 25 -0.14 -9.68 -0.99
CA LEU A 25 0.82 -10.75 -1.17
C LEU A 25 1.79 -10.46 -2.32
N THR A 26 1.35 -9.73 -3.33
CA THR A 26 2.21 -9.31 -4.42
C THR A 26 3.26 -8.29 -3.95
N HIS A 27 2.90 -7.35 -3.06
CA HIS A 27 3.89 -6.47 -2.40
C HIS A 27 4.90 -7.24 -1.57
N GLN A 28 4.47 -8.23 -0.79
CA GLN A 28 5.37 -9.13 -0.07
C GLN A 28 6.26 -9.95 -1.01
N ALA A 29 5.72 -10.38 -2.16
CA ALA A 29 6.47 -11.11 -3.18
C ALA A 29 7.59 -10.27 -3.81
N ASN A 30 7.42 -8.94 -3.93
CA ASN A 30 8.49 -8.03 -4.34
C ASN A 30 9.64 -8.06 -3.34
N ILE A 31 9.35 -7.97 -2.04
CA ILE A 31 10.36 -8.10 -0.97
C ILE A 31 11.04 -9.47 -1.01
N ASP A 32 10.27 -10.55 -1.18
CA ASP A 32 10.81 -11.90 -1.25
C ASP A 32 11.78 -12.12 -2.41
N SER A 33 11.42 -11.60 -3.58
CA SER A 33 12.18 -11.76 -4.82
C SER A 33 13.45 -10.93 -4.84
N THR A 34 13.46 -9.82 -4.10
CA THR A 34 14.58 -8.86 -4.09
C THR A 34 15.42 -8.91 -2.82
N TRP A 35 14.97 -9.59 -1.75
CA TRP A 35 15.61 -9.58 -0.43
C TRP A 35 17.12 -9.80 -0.47
N LYS A 36 17.55 -10.97 -0.96
CA LYS A 36 18.97 -11.34 -0.92
C LYS A 36 19.83 -10.52 -1.88
N ARG A 37 19.27 -10.18 -3.04
CA ARG A 37 20.02 -9.56 -4.15
C ARG A 37 20.15 -8.06 -3.99
N CYS A 38 19.08 -7.41 -3.53
CA CYS A 38 18.94 -5.96 -3.58
C CYS A 38 18.84 -5.36 -2.17
N LEU A 39 17.94 -5.81 -1.29
CA LEU A 39 17.74 -5.16 0.02
C LEU A 39 18.82 -5.51 1.04
N LEU A 40 19.13 -6.79 1.20
CA LEU A 40 20.03 -7.29 2.24
C LEU A 40 21.43 -6.63 2.17
N PRO A 41 22.05 -6.44 0.99
CA PRO A 41 23.31 -5.72 0.89
C PRO A 41 23.24 -4.30 1.47
N LEU A 42 22.16 -3.55 1.22
CA LEU A 42 22.00 -2.19 1.78
C LEU A 42 21.93 -2.23 3.31
N LEU A 43 21.17 -3.17 3.87
CA LEU A 43 21.07 -3.33 5.32
C LEU A 43 22.44 -3.64 5.93
N GLN A 44 23.19 -4.55 5.32
CA GLN A 44 24.52 -4.95 5.80
C GLN A 44 25.56 -3.85 5.62
N THR A 45 25.45 -3.00 4.60
CA THR A 45 26.34 -1.85 4.41
C THR A 45 26.06 -0.75 5.42
N ARG A 46 24.80 -0.37 5.66
CA ARG A 46 24.46 0.72 6.58
C ARG A 46 24.53 0.28 8.06
N PHE A 47 24.15 -0.96 8.35
CA PHE A 47 24.11 -1.54 9.69
C PHE A 47 24.77 -2.94 9.69
N PRO A 48 26.12 -3.00 9.71
CA PRO A 48 26.86 -4.26 9.62
C PRO A 48 26.74 -5.12 10.89
N GLY A 49 27.11 -6.41 10.77
CA GLY A 49 27.25 -7.32 11.91
C GLY A 49 25.96 -8.03 12.37
N ALA A 50 24.86 -7.91 11.63
CA ALA A 50 23.58 -8.51 12.00
C ALA A 50 23.63 -10.05 12.04
N THR A 51 23.05 -10.65 13.08
CA THR A 51 22.80 -12.11 13.15
C THR A 51 21.69 -12.54 12.17
N LYS A 52 21.49 -13.84 12.04
CA LYS A 52 20.43 -14.38 11.19
C LYS A 52 19.04 -13.99 11.69
N GLU A 53 18.82 -14.08 13.00
CA GLU A 53 17.56 -13.78 13.69
C GLU A 53 17.23 -12.29 13.54
N GLU A 54 18.26 -11.47 13.72
CA GLU A 54 18.21 -10.04 13.47
C GLU A 54 17.82 -9.72 12.01
N LEU A 55 18.40 -10.40 11.02
CA LEU A 55 18.03 -10.20 9.61
C LEU A 55 16.61 -10.69 9.29
N ILE A 56 16.11 -11.71 10.00
CA ILE A 56 14.71 -12.15 9.90
C ILE A 56 13.78 -11.07 10.45
N GLU A 57 14.12 -10.49 11.60
CA GLU A 57 13.35 -9.38 12.16
C GLU A 57 13.33 -8.18 11.23
N ALA A 58 14.47 -7.77 10.67
CA ALA A 58 14.54 -6.68 9.71
C ALA A 58 13.64 -6.97 8.49
N LYS A 59 13.59 -8.22 8.02
CA LYS A 59 12.70 -8.61 6.91
C LYS A 59 11.21 -8.44 7.26
N SER A 60 10.83 -8.68 8.51
CA SER A 60 9.45 -8.45 8.99
C SER A 60 9.02 -6.99 8.88
N TYR A 61 9.97 -6.06 9.08
CA TYR A 61 9.78 -4.63 8.91
C TYR A 61 9.74 -4.24 7.44
N ALA A 62 10.56 -4.86 6.58
CA ALA A 62 10.48 -4.65 5.13
C ALA A 62 9.11 -5.05 4.56
N TYR A 63 8.49 -6.12 5.06
CA TYR A 63 7.09 -6.42 4.69
C TYR A 63 6.12 -5.36 5.18
N GLY A 64 6.28 -4.87 6.42
CA GLY A 64 5.46 -3.79 6.96
C GLY A 64 5.51 -2.52 6.11
N GLY A 65 6.71 -2.16 5.68
CA GLY A 65 6.96 -1.03 4.79
C GLY A 65 6.37 -1.24 3.40
N ALA A 66 6.42 -2.44 2.84
CA ALA A 66 5.93 -2.72 1.49
C ALA A 66 4.43 -2.54 1.29
N ILE A 67 3.67 -2.35 2.38
CA ILE A 67 2.21 -2.17 2.35
C ILE A 67 1.81 -0.92 3.16
N ILE A 68 2.76 -0.18 3.77
CA ILE A 68 2.42 0.84 4.78
C ILE A 68 1.51 1.94 4.24
N GLN A 69 1.71 2.36 2.99
CA GLN A 69 0.89 3.38 2.35
C GLN A 69 -0.59 2.98 2.33
N ASP A 70 -0.91 1.69 2.25
CA ASP A 70 -2.29 1.17 2.24
C ASP A 70 -2.94 1.08 3.62
N MET A 71 -2.21 1.38 4.69
CA MET A 71 -2.69 1.20 6.08
C MET A 71 -4.02 1.91 6.35
N GLY A 72 -4.25 3.04 5.70
CA GLY A 72 -5.46 3.85 5.86
C GLY A 72 -6.76 3.16 5.44
N PHE A 73 -6.64 2.07 4.67
CA PHE A 73 -7.75 1.30 4.14
C PHE A 73 -8.17 0.11 5.01
N TYR A 74 -7.42 -0.13 6.09
CA TYR A 74 -7.75 -1.13 7.09
C TYR A 74 -8.60 -0.53 8.21
N PRO A 75 -9.28 -1.36 9.02
CA PRO A 75 -10.14 -0.86 10.09
C PRO A 75 -9.42 0.13 11.01
N PHE A 76 -10.09 1.23 11.37
CA PHE A 76 -9.52 2.33 12.17
C PHE A 76 -8.37 3.11 11.49
N GLY A 77 -8.08 2.84 10.22
CA GLY A 77 -7.21 3.65 9.38
C GLY A 77 -7.82 5.00 9.00
N SER A 78 -7.09 5.74 8.18
CA SER A 78 -7.50 7.03 7.62
C SER A 78 -7.27 7.03 6.12
N GLN A 79 -8.33 7.21 5.34
CA GLN A 79 -8.21 7.34 3.89
C GLN A 79 -7.30 8.51 3.50
N LEU A 80 -7.35 9.62 4.26
CA LEU A 80 -6.44 10.75 4.04
C LEU A 80 -4.98 10.36 4.20
N PHE A 81 -4.63 9.50 5.17
CA PHE A 81 -3.24 9.01 5.31
C PHE A 81 -2.79 8.30 4.03
N THR A 82 -3.60 7.36 3.53
CA THR A 82 -3.23 6.61 2.33
C THR A 82 -3.17 7.51 1.11
N ASN A 83 -4.22 8.30 0.89
CA ASN A 83 -4.28 9.25 -0.21
C ASN A 83 -3.09 10.21 -0.23
N LEU A 84 -2.67 10.73 0.93
CA LEU A 84 -1.45 11.54 1.03
C LEU A 84 -0.25 10.74 0.51
N THR A 85 0.00 9.55 1.07
CA THR A 85 1.16 8.74 0.68
C THR A 85 1.14 8.19 -0.74
N HIS A 86 -0.04 8.11 -1.37
CA HIS A 86 -0.22 7.63 -2.75
C HIS A 86 -0.18 8.75 -3.80
N TYR A 87 -0.68 9.94 -3.47
CA TYR A 87 -0.96 10.95 -4.49
C TYR A 87 -0.23 12.27 -4.26
N VAL A 88 0.22 12.55 -3.04
CA VAL A 88 0.76 13.85 -2.63
C VAL A 88 2.12 13.66 -2.01
N ARG A 89 3.18 14.23 -2.61
CA ARG A 89 4.54 14.13 -2.05
C ARG A 89 5.00 12.68 -1.79
N SER A 90 4.51 11.74 -2.60
CA SER A 90 4.69 10.29 -2.43
C SER A 90 6.16 9.85 -2.45
N GLY A 91 6.97 10.44 -3.34
CA GLY A 91 8.41 10.23 -3.39
C GLY A 91 9.16 10.88 -2.21
N ASP A 92 8.71 12.06 -1.79
CA ASP A 92 9.29 12.75 -0.62
C ASP A 92 9.03 11.97 0.69
N PHE A 93 7.84 11.37 0.84
CA PHE A 93 7.52 10.52 2.00
C PHE A 93 8.49 9.35 2.15
N VAL A 94 8.71 8.59 1.06
CA VAL A 94 9.63 7.45 1.06
C VAL A 94 11.07 7.90 1.30
N ARG A 95 11.48 9.03 0.73
CA ARG A 95 12.81 9.59 0.96
C ARG A 95 13.01 9.97 2.43
N ASN A 96 12.03 10.62 3.05
CA ASN A 96 12.06 10.97 4.46
C ASN A 96 12.12 9.73 5.36
N LEU A 97 11.41 8.64 5.03
CA LEU A 97 11.55 7.36 5.75
C LEU A 97 12.99 6.83 5.71
N ILE A 98 13.64 6.90 4.54
CA ILE A 98 15.01 6.40 4.33
C ILE A 98 16.05 7.28 5.03
N GLU A 99 15.89 8.60 4.95
CA GLU A 99 16.78 9.57 5.58
C GLU A 99 16.70 9.47 7.11
N ASP A 100 15.48 9.43 7.65
CA ASP A 100 15.23 9.50 9.09
C ASP A 100 15.34 8.14 9.79
N SER A 101 15.63 7.05 9.07
CA SER A 101 15.85 5.73 9.67
C SER A 101 17.13 5.69 10.52
N GLN A 102 17.02 5.31 11.78
CA GLN A 102 18.10 5.36 12.77
C GLN A 102 18.69 3.97 13.07
N ASP A 103 17.96 2.90 12.75
CA ASP A 103 18.40 1.54 12.95
C ASP A 103 18.07 0.63 11.76
N ARG A 104 18.52 -0.62 11.85
CA ARG A 104 18.37 -1.65 10.82
C ARG A 104 16.91 -1.99 10.52
N ASN A 105 16.03 -1.93 11.51
CA ASN A 105 14.62 -2.26 11.38
C ASN A 105 13.84 -1.09 10.76
N GLU A 106 14.09 0.13 11.22
CA GLU A 106 13.57 1.36 10.59
C GLU A 106 14.03 1.46 9.13
N TYR A 107 15.29 1.14 8.85
CA TYR A 107 15.81 1.19 7.49
C TYR A 107 15.21 0.08 6.61
N ALA A 108 15.05 -1.13 7.13
CA ALA A 108 14.35 -2.20 6.41
C ALA A 108 12.89 -1.83 6.11
N PHE A 109 12.20 -1.20 7.06
CA PHE A 109 10.86 -0.66 6.87
C PHE A 109 10.82 0.40 5.77
N ALA A 110 11.74 1.37 5.80
CA ALA A 110 11.86 2.41 4.78
C ALA A 110 12.13 1.86 3.38
N LEU A 111 13.05 0.88 3.26
CA LEU A 111 13.30 0.18 1.99
C LEU A 111 12.07 -0.61 1.53
N GLY A 112 11.31 -1.18 2.46
CA GLY A 112 9.99 -1.76 2.18
C GLY A 112 9.05 -0.75 1.51
N ALA A 113 8.92 0.45 2.08
CA ALA A 113 8.07 1.51 1.54
C ALA A 113 8.53 2.01 0.16
N LEU A 114 9.84 1.97 -0.12
CA LEU A 114 10.38 2.17 -1.47
C LEU A 114 9.94 1.05 -2.44
N GLY A 115 9.83 -0.18 -1.95
CA GLY A 115 9.25 -1.30 -2.70
C GLY A 115 7.80 -1.05 -3.09
N HIS A 116 7.00 -0.52 -2.17
CA HIS A 116 5.63 -0.11 -2.45
C HIS A 116 5.58 1.01 -3.51
N TYR A 117 6.37 2.08 -3.34
CA TYR A 117 6.49 3.16 -4.32
C TYR A 117 6.85 2.62 -5.72
N ALA A 118 7.86 1.76 -5.82
CA ALA A 118 8.26 1.18 -7.09
C ALA A 118 7.18 0.25 -7.67
N ALA A 119 6.46 -0.46 -6.81
CA ALA A 119 5.39 -1.37 -7.21
C ALA A 119 4.22 -0.62 -7.80
N ASP A 120 3.73 0.43 -7.16
CA ASP A 120 2.49 1.06 -7.58
C ASP A 120 2.66 1.93 -8.83
N ILE A 121 3.73 2.75 -8.90
CA ILE A 121 3.99 3.64 -10.05
C ILE A 121 4.23 2.89 -11.37
N ASN A 122 4.47 1.57 -11.31
CA ASN A 122 4.62 0.72 -12.50
C ASN A 122 3.51 -0.32 -12.59
N GLY A 123 3.08 -0.89 -11.46
CA GLY A 123 2.13 -1.99 -11.35
C GLY A 123 0.71 -1.58 -11.72
N HIS A 124 0.27 -0.38 -11.30
CA HIS A 124 -1.00 0.16 -11.75
C HIS A 124 -1.01 0.42 -13.26
N PRO A 125 -0.19 1.35 -13.81
CA PRO A 125 -0.31 1.76 -15.20
C PRO A 125 0.01 0.63 -16.19
N GLU A 126 0.96 -0.26 -15.88
CA GLU A 126 1.38 -1.33 -16.79
C GLU A 126 0.70 -2.68 -16.53
N GLY A 127 0.16 -2.88 -15.34
CA GLY A 127 -0.48 -4.12 -14.91
C GLY A 127 -1.99 -3.94 -14.79
N THR A 128 -2.45 -3.48 -13.64
CA THR A 128 -3.87 -3.50 -13.28
C THR A 128 -4.72 -2.64 -14.22
N ASN A 129 -4.32 -1.41 -14.52
CA ASN A 129 -5.14 -0.49 -15.32
C ASN A 129 -5.35 -0.99 -16.76
N LYS A 130 -4.34 -1.65 -17.35
CA LYS A 130 -4.42 -2.31 -18.67
C LYS A 130 -5.20 -3.62 -18.61
N ALA A 131 -5.07 -4.37 -17.52
CA ALA A 131 -5.76 -5.65 -17.34
C ALA A 131 -7.28 -5.48 -17.19
N MET A 132 -7.73 -4.40 -16.56
CA MET A 132 -9.14 -4.11 -16.26
C MET A 132 -10.06 -4.27 -17.46
N ALA A 133 -9.70 -3.71 -18.61
CA ALA A 133 -10.54 -3.71 -19.81
C ALA A 133 -10.81 -5.12 -20.36
N SER A 134 -9.88 -6.06 -20.17
CA SER A 134 -10.04 -7.45 -20.59
C SER A 134 -10.94 -8.27 -19.66
N VAL A 135 -11.00 -7.90 -18.36
CA VAL A 135 -11.75 -8.61 -17.32
C VAL A 135 -13.17 -8.04 -17.17
N TYR A 136 -13.34 -6.75 -17.46
CA TYR A 136 -14.59 -6.01 -17.29
C TYR A 136 -15.00 -5.29 -18.60
N PRO A 137 -15.61 -6.01 -19.57
CA PRO A 137 -16.01 -5.42 -20.85
C PRO A 137 -16.97 -4.23 -20.74
N ASP A 138 -17.85 -4.22 -19.74
CA ASP A 138 -18.77 -3.11 -19.51
C ASP A 138 -18.03 -1.83 -19.11
N LEU A 139 -16.99 -1.96 -18.28
CA LEU A 139 -16.13 -0.81 -17.91
C LEU A 139 -15.26 -0.39 -19.09
N LYS A 140 -14.81 -1.34 -19.93
CA LYS A 140 -14.11 -1.01 -21.19
C LYS A 140 -14.98 -0.17 -22.12
N ALA A 141 -16.28 -0.46 -22.20
CA ALA A 141 -17.21 0.33 -23.01
C ALA A 141 -17.36 1.77 -22.49
N GLN A 142 -17.21 1.97 -21.18
CA GLN A 142 -17.35 3.27 -20.53
C GLN A 142 -16.05 4.10 -20.54
N PHE A 143 -14.92 3.48 -20.22
CA PHE A 143 -13.66 4.18 -19.93
C PHE A 143 -12.53 3.87 -20.93
N GLY A 144 -12.71 2.87 -21.80
CA GLY A 144 -11.72 2.47 -22.81
C GLY A 144 -10.77 1.37 -22.32
N ASN A 145 -9.55 1.35 -22.85
CA ASN A 145 -8.61 0.23 -22.66
C ASN A 145 -7.73 0.35 -21.41
N ILE A 146 -7.65 1.53 -20.82
CA ILE A 146 -6.90 1.81 -19.60
C ILE A 146 -7.92 2.35 -18.62
N ILE A 147 -8.12 1.65 -17.51
CA ILE A 147 -9.15 1.98 -16.52
C ILE A 147 -8.45 2.21 -15.18
N THR A 148 -8.53 3.43 -14.67
CA THR A 148 -7.86 3.87 -13.44
C THR A 148 -8.59 3.38 -12.20
N TYR A 149 -7.93 3.49 -11.04
CA TYR A 149 -8.58 3.24 -9.76
C TYR A 149 -9.73 4.22 -9.52
N ASP A 150 -9.56 5.51 -9.85
CA ASP A 150 -10.61 6.52 -9.70
C ASP A 150 -11.88 6.16 -10.49
N GLU A 151 -11.75 5.62 -11.70
CA GLU A 151 -12.87 5.24 -12.56
C GLU A 151 -13.62 4.00 -12.06
N ALA A 152 -12.92 3.03 -11.45
CA ALA A 152 -13.52 1.74 -11.07
C ALA A 152 -12.91 1.13 -9.79
N PRO A 153 -12.96 1.82 -8.63
CA PRO A 153 -12.15 1.47 -7.46
C PRO A 153 -12.46 0.09 -6.91
N LYS A 154 -13.73 -0.32 -6.97
CA LYS A 154 -14.17 -1.65 -6.50
C LYS A 154 -13.61 -2.78 -7.37
N GLN A 155 -13.69 -2.66 -8.68
CA GLN A 155 -13.25 -3.69 -9.62
C GLN A 155 -11.72 -3.78 -9.68
N HIS A 156 -11.07 -2.63 -9.49
CA HIS A 156 -9.63 -2.49 -9.37
C HIS A 156 -9.11 -3.36 -8.21
N THR A 157 -9.61 -3.12 -7.01
CA THR A 157 -9.37 -3.97 -5.81
C THR A 157 -9.66 -5.46 -6.06
N GLN A 158 -10.78 -5.78 -6.72
CA GLN A 158 -11.16 -7.17 -6.97
C GLN A 158 -10.16 -7.88 -7.88
N LEU A 159 -9.68 -7.20 -8.91
CA LEU A 159 -8.72 -7.74 -9.85
C LEU A 159 -7.34 -7.96 -9.20
N GLU A 160 -6.89 -7.02 -8.38
CA GLU A 160 -5.65 -7.13 -7.62
C GLU A 160 -5.66 -8.32 -6.66
N PHE A 161 -6.76 -8.50 -5.92
CA PHE A 161 -6.95 -9.67 -5.08
C PHE A 161 -7.02 -10.97 -5.91
N ALA A 162 -7.65 -10.92 -7.08
CA ALA A 162 -7.72 -12.08 -7.97
C ALA A 162 -6.33 -12.49 -8.48
N PHE A 163 -5.42 -11.55 -8.74
CA PHE A 163 -4.02 -11.86 -9.02
C PHE A 163 -3.38 -12.61 -7.85
N ASP A 164 -3.48 -12.10 -6.62
CA ASP A 164 -2.95 -12.77 -5.43
C ASP A 164 -3.44 -14.22 -5.31
N VAL A 165 -4.75 -14.45 -5.48
CA VAL A 165 -5.35 -15.78 -5.44
C VAL A 165 -4.74 -16.70 -6.50
N VAL A 166 -4.60 -16.23 -7.75
CA VAL A 166 -4.02 -17.03 -8.85
C VAL A 166 -2.54 -17.30 -8.62
N GLN A 167 -1.78 -16.36 -8.05
CA GLN A 167 -0.35 -16.51 -7.78
C GLN A 167 -0.08 -17.48 -6.62
N VAL A 168 -0.89 -17.42 -5.56
CA VAL A 168 -0.89 -18.41 -4.47
C VAL A 168 -1.27 -19.79 -4.99
N ALA A 169 -2.32 -19.88 -5.79
CA ALA A 169 -2.78 -21.12 -6.42
C ALA A 169 -1.69 -21.79 -7.27
N ALA A 170 -0.95 -20.98 -8.01
CA ALA A 170 0.17 -21.43 -8.83
C ALA A 170 1.44 -21.77 -8.02
N GLY A 171 1.44 -21.51 -6.70
CA GLY A 171 2.61 -21.73 -5.84
C GLY A 171 3.77 -20.78 -6.13
N ARG A 172 3.50 -19.61 -6.72
CA ARG A 172 4.50 -18.60 -7.06
C ARG A 172 4.85 -17.69 -5.88
N TYR A 173 3.96 -17.60 -4.90
CA TYR A 173 4.19 -16.86 -3.65
C TYR A 173 4.67 -17.76 -2.51
N ARG A 174 5.37 -17.14 -1.56
CA ARG A 174 5.73 -17.82 -0.32
C ARG A 174 4.47 -18.18 0.46
N THR A 175 4.60 -19.23 1.28
CA THR A 175 3.48 -19.76 2.06
C THR A 175 3.16 -18.85 3.23
N GLU A 176 1.93 -18.89 3.73
CA GLU A 176 1.56 -18.16 4.94
C GLU A 176 2.39 -18.56 6.16
N ASP A 177 2.77 -19.84 6.29
CA ASP A 177 3.69 -20.28 7.34
C ASP A 177 5.01 -19.52 7.27
N TYR A 178 5.50 -19.25 6.05
CA TYR A 178 6.72 -18.49 5.80
C TYR A 178 6.58 -17.06 6.30
N HIS A 179 5.51 -16.36 5.92
CA HIS A 179 5.27 -14.99 6.36
C HIS A 179 4.92 -14.91 7.84
N SER A 180 4.23 -15.90 8.41
CA SER A 180 3.89 -15.95 9.84
C SER A 180 5.13 -16.07 10.72
N TYR A 181 6.11 -16.86 10.30
CA TYR A 181 7.39 -16.95 10.99
C TYR A 181 8.20 -15.67 10.94
N ILE A 182 8.39 -15.14 9.72
CA ILE A 182 9.16 -13.91 9.56
C ILE A 182 8.43 -12.78 10.30
N GLY A 183 7.11 -12.82 10.28
CA GLY A 183 6.24 -11.83 10.89
C GLY A 183 6.00 -10.63 9.99
N PHE A 184 5.22 -9.70 10.53
CA PHE A 184 4.88 -8.44 9.89
C PHE A 184 4.88 -7.34 10.96
N LYS A 185 5.82 -6.39 10.84
CA LYS A 185 6.06 -5.36 11.84
C LYS A 185 6.05 -3.98 11.19
N VAL A 186 5.47 -3.01 11.89
CA VAL A 186 5.44 -1.59 11.48
C VAL A 186 6.39 -0.84 12.39
N SER A 187 7.31 -0.07 11.80
CA SER A 187 8.17 0.82 12.58
C SER A 187 7.49 2.18 12.77
N LYS A 188 6.74 2.30 13.87
CA LYS A 188 5.98 3.51 14.21
C LYS A 188 6.88 4.77 14.35
N PRO A 189 8.04 4.73 15.02
CA PRO A 189 8.80 5.96 15.25
C PRO A 189 9.26 6.64 13.96
N VAL A 190 9.85 5.91 13.02
CA VAL A 190 10.25 6.49 11.70
C VAL A 190 9.04 6.89 10.87
N LEU A 191 7.93 6.16 10.95
CA LEU A 191 6.68 6.52 10.28
C LEU A 191 6.16 7.88 10.74
N GLU A 192 6.12 8.12 12.06
CA GLU A 192 5.66 9.40 12.62
C GLU A 192 6.57 10.56 12.22
N ARG A 193 7.90 10.40 12.36
CA ARG A 193 8.88 11.42 11.97
C ARG A 193 8.79 11.78 10.49
N ALA A 194 8.81 10.77 9.63
CA ALA A 194 8.79 10.96 8.18
C ALA A 194 7.45 11.55 7.71
N PHE A 195 6.33 11.13 8.30
CA PHE A 195 5.01 11.66 7.96
C PHE A 195 4.91 13.14 8.34
N GLU A 196 5.30 13.52 9.56
CA GLU A 196 5.29 14.91 10.02
C GLU A 196 6.23 15.78 9.18
N LYS A 197 7.45 15.31 8.91
CA LYS A 197 8.41 16.00 8.03
C LYS A 197 7.88 16.19 6.61
N THR A 198 7.08 15.24 6.10
CA THR A 198 6.56 15.29 4.72
C THR A 198 5.33 16.16 4.58
N TYR A 199 4.44 16.17 5.57
CA TYR A 199 3.10 16.74 5.45
C TYR A 199 2.81 17.88 6.42
N GLY A 200 3.73 18.20 7.34
CA GLY A 200 3.52 19.22 8.36
C GLY A 200 2.40 18.89 9.35
N LEU A 201 2.02 17.61 9.42
CA LEU A 201 0.95 17.08 10.27
C LEU A 201 1.48 15.89 11.04
N LYS A 202 1.21 15.84 12.35
CA LYS A 202 1.42 14.64 13.17
C LYS A 202 0.49 13.53 12.69
N LEU A 203 0.94 12.29 12.78
CA LEU A 203 0.12 11.14 12.38
C LEU A 203 -1.21 11.09 13.16
N GLY A 204 -1.19 11.46 14.45
CA GLY A 204 -2.39 11.56 15.29
C GLY A 204 -3.38 12.68 14.90
N GLN A 205 -2.98 13.65 14.07
CA GLN A 205 -3.92 14.63 13.50
C GLN A 205 -4.70 14.01 12.33
N VAL A 206 -4.19 12.96 11.68
CA VAL A 206 -4.79 12.31 10.50
C VAL A 206 -5.46 10.98 10.85
N ILE A 207 -4.91 10.24 11.81
CA ILE A 207 -5.41 8.95 12.30
C ILE A 207 -5.82 9.10 13.76
N ALA A 208 -7.10 8.91 14.06
CA ALA A 208 -7.66 9.15 15.39
C ALA A 208 -7.00 8.29 16.50
N ASN A 209 -6.64 7.04 16.19
CA ASN A 209 -5.89 6.18 17.10
C ASN A 209 -4.83 5.38 16.33
N VAL A 210 -3.61 5.89 16.34
CA VAL A 210 -2.47 5.32 15.58
C VAL A 210 -2.17 3.89 16.01
N ASP A 211 -2.13 3.59 17.31
CA ASP A 211 -1.75 2.26 17.81
C ASP A 211 -2.82 1.21 17.49
N LEU A 212 -4.10 1.58 17.58
CA LEU A 212 -5.20 0.73 17.18
C LEU A 212 -5.19 0.47 15.67
N SER A 213 -4.95 1.52 14.86
CA SER A 213 -4.84 1.42 13.40
C SER A 213 -3.69 0.50 12.96
N ILE A 214 -2.51 0.65 13.57
CA ILE A 214 -1.37 -0.24 13.30
C ILE A 214 -1.71 -1.68 13.72
N SER A 215 -2.35 -1.86 14.88
CA SER A 215 -2.68 -3.21 15.38
C SER A 215 -3.71 -3.93 14.52
N SER A 216 -4.77 -3.24 14.09
CA SER A 216 -5.79 -3.79 13.19
C SER A 216 -5.22 -4.09 11.80
N TYR A 217 -4.38 -3.21 11.28
CA TYR A 217 -3.65 -3.39 10.03
C TYR A 217 -2.76 -4.66 10.07
N ARG A 218 -1.93 -4.79 11.10
CA ARG A 218 -1.08 -5.98 11.30
C ARG A 218 -1.91 -7.26 11.36
N PHE A 219 -3.04 -7.23 12.07
CA PHE A 219 -3.95 -8.38 12.15
C PHE A 219 -4.55 -8.74 10.78
N ALA A 220 -5.03 -7.74 10.03
CA ALA A 220 -5.63 -7.96 8.73
C ALA A 220 -4.63 -8.58 7.73
N VAL A 221 -3.43 -8.02 7.63
CA VAL A 221 -2.36 -8.50 6.73
C VAL A 221 -1.84 -9.87 7.15
N SER A 222 -1.61 -10.09 8.44
CA SER A 222 -0.94 -11.33 8.90
C SER A 222 -1.88 -12.52 9.04
N GLN A 223 -3.19 -12.31 9.16
CA GLN A 223 -4.15 -13.37 9.50
C GLN A 223 -5.35 -13.41 8.55
N LEU A 224 -6.00 -12.27 8.33
CA LEU A 224 -7.27 -12.22 7.60
C LEU A 224 -7.08 -12.45 6.10
N ILE A 225 -6.21 -11.67 5.46
CA ILE A 225 -5.98 -11.73 4.00
C ILE A 225 -5.44 -13.08 3.55
N PRO A 226 -4.40 -13.67 4.19
CA PRO A 226 -3.92 -15.00 3.82
C PRO A 226 -5.00 -16.08 3.94
N THR A 227 -5.82 -16.02 4.99
CA THR A 227 -6.96 -16.91 5.17
C THR A 227 -8.01 -16.75 4.09
N ALA A 228 -8.39 -15.51 3.75
CA ALA A 228 -9.33 -15.21 2.67
C ALA A 228 -8.81 -15.70 1.31
N THR A 229 -7.52 -15.49 1.03
CA THR A 229 -6.86 -15.93 -0.20
C THR A 229 -6.90 -17.45 -0.35
N ARG A 230 -6.62 -18.21 0.72
CA ARG A 230 -6.73 -19.68 0.70
C ARG A 230 -8.17 -20.14 0.49
N ALA A 231 -9.13 -19.51 1.15
CA ALA A 231 -10.54 -19.83 0.97
C ALA A 231 -10.99 -19.59 -0.48
N ALA A 232 -10.58 -18.47 -1.07
CA ALA A 232 -10.86 -18.11 -2.46
C ALA A 232 -10.22 -19.08 -3.46
N TRP A 233 -8.98 -19.49 -3.23
CA TRP A 233 -8.34 -20.54 -4.05
C TRP A 233 -9.12 -21.87 -3.97
N GLN A 234 -9.52 -22.30 -2.76
CA GLN A 234 -10.25 -23.55 -2.60
C GLN A 234 -11.61 -23.52 -3.28
N SER A 235 -12.32 -22.38 -3.24
CA SER A 235 -13.63 -22.24 -3.87
C SER A 235 -13.56 -22.20 -5.41
N GLN A 236 -12.50 -21.62 -5.99
CA GLN A 236 -12.33 -21.50 -7.46
C GLN A 236 -11.30 -22.48 -8.04
N ARG A 237 -11.04 -23.59 -7.33
CA ARG A 237 -9.95 -24.52 -7.65
C ARG A 237 -10.07 -25.12 -9.06
N LYS A 238 -11.29 -25.38 -9.52
CA LYS A 238 -11.53 -26.01 -10.83
C LYS A 238 -11.21 -25.05 -11.97
N GLU A 239 -11.70 -23.82 -11.85
CA GLU A 239 -11.54 -22.75 -12.84
C GLU A 239 -10.08 -22.29 -12.93
N ILE A 240 -9.41 -22.10 -11.79
CA ILE A 240 -7.99 -21.69 -11.77
C ILE A 240 -7.08 -22.80 -12.35
N ARG A 241 -7.40 -24.08 -12.12
CA ARG A 241 -6.69 -25.20 -12.78
C ARG A 241 -6.89 -25.22 -14.29
N ALA A 242 -8.06 -24.83 -14.78
CA ALA A 242 -8.33 -24.74 -16.21
C ALA A 242 -7.56 -23.59 -16.86
N LEU A 243 -7.41 -22.44 -16.18
CA LEU A 243 -6.66 -21.28 -16.66
C LEU A 243 -5.15 -21.49 -16.70
N SER A 244 -4.61 -22.38 -15.87
CA SER A 244 -3.19 -22.71 -15.85
C SER A 244 -2.98 -24.21 -15.67
N PRO A 245 -2.92 -24.99 -16.77
CA PRO A 245 -2.71 -26.44 -16.73
C PRO A 245 -1.39 -26.86 -16.06
N GLN A 246 -0.42 -25.94 -16.03
CA GLN A 246 0.86 -26.07 -15.31
C GLN A 246 0.73 -25.88 -13.79
N VAL A 247 -0.49 -25.67 -13.24
CA VAL A 247 -0.79 -25.75 -11.78
C VAL A 247 -0.72 -27.22 -11.34
N ARG A 248 0.43 -27.84 -11.60
CA ARG A 248 0.94 -28.93 -10.78
C ARG A 248 1.41 -28.27 -9.49
N ARG A 249 1.22 -28.96 -8.39
CA ARG A 249 1.52 -28.54 -7.00
C ARG A 249 3.02 -28.20 -6.74
N ARG A 250 3.83 -27.88 -7.76
CA ARG A 250 5.29 -28.00 -7.74
C ARG A 250 6.14 -27.09 -8.65
N GLU A 251 5.64 -26.01 -9.25
CA GLU A 251 6.52 -25.14 -10.08
C GLU A 251 6.52 -23.68 -9.60
N PHE A 252 7.25 -23.45 -8.50
CA PHE A 252 8.25 -22.39 -8.27
C PHE A 252 8.71 -22.51 -6.81
N ILE A 253 9.40 -23.61 -6.53
CA ILE A 253 10.03 -23.81 -5.23
C ILE A 253 11.36 -23.06 -5.26
N TYR A 254 11.41 -21.87 -4.65
CA TYR A 254 12.64 -21.53 -3.94
C TYR A 254 12.86 -22.65 -2.92
N ASN A 255 13.98 -23.36 -3.05
CA ASN A 255 14.31 -24.63 -2.40
C ASN A 255 14.41 -24.54 -0.85
N GLN A 256 13.27 -24.33 -0.20
CA GLN A 256 13.04 -24.60 1.21
C GLN A 256 11.83 -25.52 1.30
N SER A 257 12.09 -26.83 1.35
CA SER A 257 11.04 -27.78 1.74
C SER A 257 10.52 -27.39 3.11
N ALA A 258 9.23 -27.59 3.39
CA ALA A 258 8.66 -27.34 4.73
C ALA A 258 9.45 -28.04 5.85
N ARG A 259 10.19 -29.12 5.54
CA ARG A 259 11.11 -29.80 6.45
C ARG A 259 12.44 -29.05 6.63
N LYS A 260 13.05 -28.54 5.57
CA LYS A 260 14.26 -27.69 5.64
C LYS A 260 13.96 -26.37 6.35
N TYR A 261 12.79 -25.81 6.08
CA TYR A 261 12.25 -24.63 6.73
C TYR A 261 12.05 -24.84 8.25
N ARG A 262 11.31 -25.89 8.66
CA ARG A 262 11.16 -26.25 10.09
C ARG A 262 12.50 -26.56 10.79
N LYS A 263 13.45 -27.14 10.07
CA LYS A 263 14.82 -27.40 10.58
C LYS A 263 15.64 -26.12 10.73
N GLU A 264 15.44 -25.13 9.87
CA GLU A 264 16.27 -23.93 9.76
C GLU A 264 15.74 -22.76 10.62
N PHE A 265 14.46 -22.82 11.01
CA PHE A 265 13.69 -21.70 11.55
C PHE A 265 12.76 -22.03 12.74
N GLY A 266 12.66 -23.29 13.17
CA GLY A 266 11.88 -23.70 14.36
C GLY A 266 10.36 -23.75 14.15
N THR A 267 9.61 -23.96 15.24
CA THR A 267 8.12 -24.02 15.27
C THR A 267 7.47 -22.93 16.13
N ASP A 268 8.28 -22.10 16.78
CA ASP A 268 7.80 -21.08 17.72
C ASP A 268 7.63 -19.76 16.97
N TYR A 269 6.40 -19.50 16.52
CA TYR A 269 6.04 -18.26 15.82
C TYR A 269 5.20 -17.38 16.76
N GLU A 270 5.57 -16.10 16.88
CA GLU A 270 4.94 -15.14 17.80
C GLU A 270 3.41 -15.15 17.63
N GLN A 271 2.74 -15.61 18.68
CA GLN A 271 1.29 -15.62 18.74
C GLN A 271 0.77 -14.19 18.90
N PRO A 272 -0.35 -13.82 18.25
CA PRO A 272 -0.97 -12.52 18.46
C PRO A 272 -1.23 -12.27 19.95
N GLY A 273 -0.82 -11.09 20.43
CA GLY A 273 -1.07 -10.63 21.80
C GLY A 273 -2.57 -10.55 22.14
N THR A 274 -2.89 -10.37 23.41
CA THR A 274 -4.28 -10.39 23.95
C THR A 274 -5.25 -9.46 23.20
N GLY A 275 -4.81 -8.27 22.78
CA GLY A 275 -5.63 -7.34 21.99
C GLY A 275 -6.01 -7.86 20.59
N ALA A 276 -5.09 -8.54 19.90
CA ALA A 276 -5.37 -9.16 18.60
C ALA A 276 -6.31 -10.38 18.73
N ARG A 277 -6.32 -11.06 19.88
CA ARG A 277 -7.30 -12.12 20.18
C ARG A 277 -8.71 -11.57 20.39
N ILE A 278 -8.84 -10.39 21.00
CA ILE A 278 -10.13 -9.70 21.17
C ILE A 278 -10.67 -9.24 19.80
N LEU A 279 -9.83 -8.64 18.96
CA LEU A 279 -10.22 -8.25 17.59
C LEU A 279 -10.62 -9.48 16.75
N SER A 280 -9.87 -10.58 16.88
CA SER A 280 -10.22 -11.87 16.26
C SER A 280 -11.58 -12.39 16.75
N LEU A 281 -11.89 -12.23 18.03
CA LEU A 281 -13.21 -12.59 18.60
C LEU A 281 -14.34 -11.77 17.98
N VAL A 282 -14.13 -10.46 17.81
CA VAL A 282 -15.09 -9.54 17.16
C VAL A 282 -15.34 -9.94 15.70
N VAL A 283 -14.28 -10.26 14.95
CA VAL A 283 -14.39 -10.73 13.55
C VAL A 283 -15.09 -12.09 13.46
N ARG A 284 -14.88 -12.99 14.44
CA ARG A 284 -15.44 -14.35 14.46
C ARG A 284 -16.93 -14.39 14.80
N ILE A 285 -17.44 -13.35 15.47
CA ILE A 285 -18.85 -13.21 15.90
C ILE A 285 -19.73 -12.54 14.81
N LEU A 286 -19.14 -12.06 13.71
CA LEU A 286 -19.89 -11.47 12.59
C LEU A 286 -20.85 -12.50 11.95
N PRO A 287 -22.14 -12.18 11.75
CA PRO A 287 -23.10 -13.10 11.16
C PRO A 287 -22.70 -13.44 9.72
N LYS A 288 -22.70 -14.73 9.37
CA LYS A 288 -22.41 -15.23 8.01
C LYS A 288 -23.57 -15.01 7.01
N ILE A 289 -24.34 -13.95 7.19
CA ILE A 289 -25.45 -13.59 6.29
C ILE A 289 -25.02 -12.32 5.56
N GLY A 290 -24.63 -12.52 4.31
CA GLY A 290 -24.11 -11.54 3.36
C GLY A 290 -22.58 -11.28 3.30
N PRO A 291 -21.65 -12.28 3.27
CA PRO A 291 -20.22 -12.03 3.51
C PRO A 291 -19.28 -12.52 2.37
N LEU A 292 -19.82 -12.88 1.20
CA LEU A 292 -19.05 -13.45 0.08
C LEU A 292 -18.82 -12.47 -1.10
N LYS A 293 -19.20 -11.20 -0.99
CA LYS A 293 -19.04 -10.22 -2.10
C LYS A 293 -17.58 -9.97 -2.53
N PRO A 294 -16.57 -10.03 -1.64
CA PRO A 294 -15.16 -10.05 -2.07
C PRO A 294 -14.79 -11.30 -2.87
N PHE A 295 -15.53 -12.41 -2.75
CA PHE A 295 -15.39 -13.61 -3.59
C PHE A 295 -16.12 -13.48 -4.94
N ALA A 296 -16.78 -12.35 -5.20
CA ALA A 296 -17.31 -12.00 -6.52
C ALA A 296 -16.24 -11.35 -7.42
N PHE A 297 -14.96 -11.64 -7.19
CA PHE A 297 -13.90 -11.28 -8.12
C PHE A 297 -14.02 -12.15 -9.37
N LYS A 298 -13.74 -11.56 -10.53
CA LYS A 298 -13.56 -12.30 -11.77
C LYS A 298 -12.13 -12.82 -11.82
N LEU A 299 -11.94 -14.03 -12.33
CA LEU A 299 -10.59 -14.52 -12.57
C LEU A 299 -9.90 -13.67 -13.65
N PRO A 300 -8.60 -13.37 -13.51
CA PRO A 300 -7.87 -12.65 -14.54
C PRO A 300 -7.83 -13.46 -15.84
N THR A 301 -8.16 -12.82 -16.95
CA THR A 301 -8.01 -13.39 -18.30
C THR A 301 -6.54 -13.72 -18.60
N PRO A 302 -6.23 -14.55 -19.61
CA PRO A 302 -4.84 -14.77 -20.04
C PRO A 302 -4.11 -13.47 -20.38
N GLU A 303 -4.81 -12.51 -20.99
CA GLU A 303 -4.28 -11.17 -21.28
C GLU A 303 -3.98 -10.38 -20.00
N ALA A 304 -4.91 -10.33 -19.04
CA ALA A 304 -4.67 -9.71 -17.74
C ALA A 304 -3.47 -10.33 -17.00
N GLN A 305 -3.31 -11.66 -17.05
CA GLN A 305 -2.16 -12.34 -16.46
C GLN A 305 -0.83 -12.01 -17.17
N ALA A 306 -0.87 -11.77 -18.48
CA ALA A 306 0.29 -11.33 -19.24
C ALA A 306 0.72 -9.91 -18.85
N PHE A 307 -0.25 -8.98 -18.72
CA PHE A 307 0.02 -7.64 -18.18
C PHE A 307 0.63 -7.70 -16.79
N PHE A 308 -0.01 -8.43 -15.86
CA PHE A 308 0.51 -8.63 -14.50
C PHE A 308 1.93 -9.19 -14.48
N LYS A 309 2.23 -10.21 -15.28
CA LYS A 309 3.58 -10.80 -15.34
C LYS A 309 4.61 -9.79 -15.87
N SER A 310 4.23 -9.01 -16.89
CA SER A 310 5.10 -7.98 -17.47
C SER A 310 5.38 -6.87 -16.46
N SER A 311 4.33 -6.32 -15.84
CA SER A 311 4.42 -5.27 -14.83
C SER A 311 5.20 -5.74 -13.60
N PHE A 312 5.01 -6.98 -13.14
CA PHE A 312 5.75 -7.52 -12.00
C PHE A 312 7.25 -7.58 -12.28
N ASN A 313 7.65 -8.04 -13.48
CA ASN A 313 9.06 -8.04 -13.88
C ASN A 313 9.64 -6.62 -13.97
N MET A 314 8.84 -5.65 -14.42
CA MET A 314 9.24 -4.24 -14.46
C MET A 314 9.47 -3.70 -13.05
N VAL A 315 8.54 -3.97 -12.13
CA VAL A 315 8.63 -3.59 -10.72
C VAL A 315 9.88 -4.16 -10.07
N LEU A 316 10.20 -5.44 -10.27
CA LEU A 316 11.43 -6.04 -9.72
C LEU A 316 12.70 -5.33 -10.20
N LYS A 317 12.76 -4.98 -11.49
CA LYS A 317 13.91 -4.26 -12.08
C LYS A 317 14.02 -2.84 -11.53
N ASN A 318 12.92 -2.09 -11.56
CA ASN A 318 12.88 -0.70 -11.14
C ASN A 318 13.15 -0.59 -9.64
N TYR A 319 12.59 -1.47 -8.83
CA TYR A 319 12.84 -1.49 -7.39
C TYR A 319 14.31 -1.78 -7.07
N CYS A 320 14.94 -2.79 -7.69
CA CYS A 320 16.37 -3.03 -7.51
C CYS A 320 17.23 -1.85 -7.99
N SER A 321 16.86 -1.18 -9.09
CA SER A 321 17.57 0.02 -9.55
C SER A 321 17.45 1.18 -8.56
N LEU A 322 16.28 1.39 -7.97
CA LEU A 322 16.09 2.40 -6.91
C LEU A 322 16.92 2.07 -5.67
N LEU A 323 16.98 0.79 -5.27
CA LEU A 323 17.85 0.34 -4.17
C LEU A 323 19.34 0.57 -4.48
N GLU A 324 19.79 0.33 -5.71
CA GLU A 324 21.16 0.65 -6.13
C GLU A 324 21.44 2.16 -6.03
N GLN A 325 20.48 3.02 -6.40
CA GLN A 325 20.61 4.47 -6.23
C GLN A 325 20.70 4.88 -4.75
N VAL A 326 19.90 4.25 -3.87
CA VAL A 326 20.00 4.47 -2.41
C VAL A 326 21.40 4.12 -1.91
N ARG A 327 21.98 3.00 -2.38
CA ARG A 327 23.32 2.55 -1.99
C ARG A 327 24.40 3.53 -2.46
N ASP A 328 24.34 3.93 -3.72
CA ASP A 328 25.46 4.64 -4.36
C ASP A 328 25.44 6.14 -4.04
N LYS A 329 24.24 6.74 -3.89
CA LYS A 329 24.08 8.19 -3.66
C LYS A 329 22.86 8.50 -2.78
N PRO A 330 22.86 8.12 -1.48
CA PRO A 330 21.70 8.26 -0.60
C PRO A 330 21.20 9.72 -0.49
N GLN A 331 22.11 10.71 -0.47
CA GLN A 331 21.76 12.13 -0.41
C GLN A 331 21.18 12.70 -1.72
N ASN A 332 21.31 11.97 -2.83
CA ASN A 332 20.80 12.38 -4.15
C ASN A 332 19.69 11.46 -4.66
N LEU A 333 19.06 10.67 -3.77
CA LEU A 333 17.92 9.86 -4.17
C LEU A 333 16.78 10.79 -4.62
N ARG A 334 16.55 10.84 -5.93
CA ARG A 334 15.48 11.63 -6.54
C ARG A 334 14.30 10.72 -6.83
N LEU A 335 13.39 10.65 -5.86
CA LEU A 335 12.07 10.05 -6.07
C LEU A 335 11.13 11.15 -6.55
N ALA A 336 10.55 10.97 -7.72
CA ALA A 336 9.53 11.88 -8.23
C ALA A 336 8.26 11.74 -7.39
N ASN A 337 7.59 12.86 -7.13
CA ASN A 337 6.25 12.84 -6.58
C ASN A 337 5.28 12.54 -7.71
N THR A 338 4.80 11.31 -7.73
CA THR A 338 3.88 10.79 -8.74
C THR A 338 2.64 10.25 -8.05
N ASP A 339 1.49 10.35 -8.72
CA ASP A 339 0.32 9.61 -8.28
C ASP A 339 0.55 8.11 -8.56
N PHE A 340 0.14 7.26 -7.62
CA PHE A 340 0.46 5.84 -7.67
C PHE A 340 -0.41 5.06 -8.64
N ASP A 341 -1.54 5.61 -9.08
CA ASP A 341 -2.43 4.90 -10.00
C ASP A 341 -2.03 5.06 -11.48
N THR A 342 -1.56 6.23 -11.89
CA THR A 342 -1.12 6.46 -13.28
C THR A 342 0.40 6.49 -13.42
N GLY A 343 1.13 6.73 -12.33
CA GLY A 343 2.58 6.90 -12.33
C GLY A 343 3.02 8.26 -12.91
N HIS A 344 2.10 9.18 -13.16
CA HIS A 344 2.42 10.51 -13.67
C HIS A 344 2.85 11.46 -12.55
N GLN A 345 3.54 12.55 -12.92
CA GLN A 345 3.86 13.58 -11.95
C GLN A 345 2.60 14.27 -11.45
N THR A 346 2.45 14.36 -10.13
CA THR A 346 1.31 15.02 -9.51
C THR A 346 1.26 16.49 -9.91
N LYS A 347 0.16 16.90 -10.56
CA LYS A 347 -0.13 18.28 -10.96
C LYS A 347 -1.63 18.55 -10.85
N THR A 348 -2.01 19.80 -10.61
CA THR A 348 -3.44 20.14 -10.55
C THR A 348 -4.15 19.83 -11.86
N GLY A 349 -5.35 19.24 -11.76
CA GLY A 349 -6.18 18.85 -12.90
C GLY A 349 -5.60 17.69 -13.71
N GLU A 350 -4.61 16.97 -13.15
CA GLU A 350 -4.04 15.77 -13.78
C GLU A 350 -4.82 14.52 -13.34
N TYR A 351 -4.98 14.29 -12.04
CA TYR A 351 -5.68 13.14 -11.46
C TYR A 351 -6.63 13.55 -10.31
N PRO A 352 -7.91 13.11 -10.32
CA PRO A 352 -8.93 13.56 -9.35
C PRO A 352 -8.54 13.33 -7.88
N LEU A 353 -8.07 12.12 -7.54
CA LEU A 353 -7.69 11.82 -6.16
C LEU A 353 -6.50 12.66 -5.69
N ALA A 354 -5.59 13.05 -6.58
CA ALA A 354 -4.51 13.95 -6.23
C ALA A 354 -5.03 15.38 -5.95
N ASP A 355 -5.93 15.89 -6.79
CA ASP A 355 -6.57 17.20 -6.60
C ASP A 355 -7.31 17.28 -5.27
N LYS A 356 -8.18 16.30 -5.01
CA LYS A 356 -8.91 16.16 -3.74
C LYS A 356 -7.98 16.13 -2.53
N THR A 357 -6.92 15.33 -2.62
CA THR A 357 -6.01 15.15 -1.48
C THR A 357 -5.20 16.41 -1.19
N TYR A 358 -4.74 17.14 -2.22
CA TYR A 358 -4.10 18.44 -2.02
C TYR A 358 -5.05 19.47 -1.41
N GLY A 359 -6.33 19.46 -1.80
CA GLY A 359 -7.38 20.30 -1.23
C GLY A 359 -7.60 20.01 0.25
N GLU A 360 -7.91 18.75 0.58
CA GLU A 360 -8.17 18.31 1.95
C GLU A 360 -6.95 18.55 2.86
N TRP A 361 -5.74 18.27 2.37
CA TRP A 361 -4.51 18.50 3.10
C TRP A 361 -4.29 19.98 3.42
N LEU A 362 -4.48 20.87 2.44
CA LEU A 362 -4.34 22.32 2.63
C LEU A 362 -5.36 22.85 3.65
N ARG A 363 -6.64 22.46 3.52
CA ARG A 363 -7.69 22.85 4.49
C ARG A 363 -7.36 22.34 5.89
N LYS A 364 -6.81 21.14 6.00
CA LYS A 364 -6.37 20.57 7.27
C LYS A 364 -5.20 21.33 7.89
N LEU A 365 -4.20 21.70 7.10
CA LEU A 365 -3.08 22.55 7.56
C LEU A 365 -3.59 23.91 8.06
N ALA A 366 -4.55 24.53 7.35
CA ALA A 366 -5.14 25.80 7.76
C ALA A 366 -5.87 25.69 9.11
N LYS A 367 -6.61 24.59 9.33
CA LYS A 367 -7.26 24.31 10.62
C LYS A 367 -6.25 24.19 11.77
N GLU A 368 -5.07 23.63 11.50
CA GLU A 368 -3.94 23.55 12.44
C GLU A 368 -3.04 24.81 12.38
N LYS A 369 -3.56 25.92 11.82
CA LYS A 369 -2.89 27.24 11.73
C LYS A 369 -1.51 27.20 11.07
N PHE A 370 -1.28 26.20 10.22
CA PHE A 370 -0.02 25.96 9.53
C PHE A 370 1.19 25.78 10.48
N GLU A 371 0.98 25.39 11.75
CA GLU A 371 2.05 25.30 12.77
C GLU A 371 3.23 24.40 12.35
N GLY A 372 2.97 23.35 11.56
CA GLY A 372 3.99 22.41 11.08
C GLY A 372 4.53 22.70 9.66
N VAL A 373 4.17 23.83 9.03
CA VAL A 373 4.54 24.10 7.65
C VAL A 373 5.94 24.71 7.54
N SER A 374 6.87 23.94 6.97
CA SER A 374 8.21 24.42 6.61
C SER A 374 8.23 25.16 5.27
N ALA A 375 9.28 25.94 5.00
CA ALA A 375 9.44 26.64 3.72
C ALA A 375 9.38 25.71 2.47
N PRO A 376 10.05 24.53 2.44
CA PRO A 376 9.90 23.59 1.33
C PRO A 376 8.47 23.07 1.16
N LEU A 377 7.73 22.90 2.27
CA LEU A 377 6.35 22.44 2.24
C LEU A 377 5.42 23.49 1.65
N LYS A 378 5.55 24.74 2.12
CA LYS A 378 4.85 25.91 1.55
C LYS A 378 5.12 26.01 0.05
N GLN A 379 6.38 25.92 -0.37
CA GLN A 379 6.74 26.00 -1.78
C GLN A 379 6.09 24.88 -2.61
N ASN A 380 6.05 23.65 -2.11
CA ASN A 380 5.40 22.54 -2.81
C ASN A 380 3.90 22.78 -3.01
N ILE A 381 3.19 23.20 -1.96
CA ILE A 381 1.74 23.44 -2.04
C ILE A 381 1.47 24.60 -3.01
N LEU A 382 2.22 25.70 -2.92
CA LEU A 382 2.09 26.83 -3.85
C LEU A 382 2.40 26.43 -5.29
N ALA A 383 3.40 25.57 -5.51
CA ALA A 383 3.75 25.09 -6.85
C ALA A 383 2.68 24.17 -7.45
N PHE A 384 1.97 23.39 -6.62
CA PHE A 384 0.83 22.60 -7.08
C PHE A 384 -0.26 23.52 -7.64
N TYR A 385 -0.73 24.48 -6.84
CA TYR A 385 -1.80 25.40 -7.26
C TYR A 385 -1.36 26.44 -8.30
N GLY A 386 -0.06 26.77 -8.40
CA GLY A 386 0.50 27.65 -9.42
C GLY A 386 -0.19 29.03 -9.56
N ASP A 387 0.12 29.72 -10.66
CA ASP A 387 -0.51 31.00 -11.01
C ASP A 387 -1.73 30.83 -11.94
N ALA A 388 -1.76 29.72 -12.71
CA ALA A 388 -2.85 29.37 -13.60
C ALA A 388 -3.10 27.84 -13.56
N PRO A 389 -3.61 27.31 -12.44
CA PRO A 389 -3.88 25.88 -12.33
C PRO A 389 -4.93 25.45 -13.35
N LYS A 390 -4.78 24.24 -13.88
CA LYS A 390 -5.93 23.59 -14.53
C LYS A 390 -7.05 23.43 -13.49
N PRO A 391 -8.32 23.49 -13.89
CA PRO A 391 -9.41 23.16 -12.98
C PRO A 391 -9.21 21.76 -12.40
N SER A 392 -9.56 21.59 -11.12
CA SER A 392 -9.61 20.26 -10.50
C SER A 392 -10.44 19.31 -11.36
N LYS A 393 -10.00 18.05 -11.47
CA LYS A 393 -10.84 17.00 -12.06
C LYS A 393 -11.80 16.38 -11.06
N ASP A 394 -11.53 16.48 -9.77
CA ASP A 394 -12.41 15.99 -8.70
C ASP A 394 -13.68 16.84 -8.57
N GLU A 395 -14.83 16.20 -8.40
CA GLU A 395 -16.13 16.87 -8.33
C GLU A 395 -16.36 17.61 -7.00
N GLU A 396 -15.84 17.10 -5.88
CA GLU A 396 -15.99 17.73 -4.57
C GLU A 396 -15.20 19.05 -4.51
N GLU A 397 -13.99 19.08 -5.07
CA GLU A 397 -13.18 20.31 -5.16
C GLU A 397 -13.78 21.37 -6.13
N LYS A 398 -14.77 20.99 -6.96
CA LYS A 398 -15.54 21.95 -7.79
C LYS A 398 -16.74 22.54 -7.04
N GLU A 399 -17.15 21.95 -5.92
CA GLU A 399 -18.27 22.47 -5.13
C GLU A 399 -17.93 23.85 -4.57
N ALA A 400 -18.87 24.79 -4.65
CA ALA A 400 -18.62 26.19 -4.33
C ALA A 400 -18.11 26.41 -2.89
N SER A 401 -18.61 25.64 -1.91
CA SER A 401 -18.14 25.69 -0.52
C SER A 401 -16.71 25.19 -0.38
N THR A 402 -16.43 23.99 -0.88
CA THR A 402 -15.11 23.36 -0.82
C THR A 402 -14.06 24.19 -1.53
N PHE A 403 -14.38 24.66 -2.75
CA PHE A 403 -13.54 25.55 -3.51
C PHE A 403 -13.22 26.83 -2.73
N LYS A 404 -14.22 27.48 -2.13
CA LYS A 404 -14.02 28.69 -1.33
C LYS A 404 -13.13 28.45 -0.12
N GLU A 405 -13.31 27.35 0.60
CA GLU A 405 -12.46 26.97 1.73
C GLU A 405 -11.01 26.73 1.30
N THR A 406 -10.80 26.01 0.19
CA THR A 406 -9.47 25.79 -0.39
C THR A 406 -8.80 27.10 -0.79
N GLN A 407 -9.53 28.02 -1.44
CA GLN A 407 -9.00 29.34 -1.82
C GLN A 407 -8.65 30.20 -0.60
N GLN A 408 -9.46 30.15 0.46
CA GLN A 408 -9.17 30.85 1.70
C GLN A 408 -7.89 30.30 2.35
N ALA A 409 -7.79 28.97 2.51
CA ALA A 409 -6.61 28.32 3.05
C ALA A 409 -5.35 28.62 2.20
N LEU A 410 -5.48 28.68 0.87
CA LEU A 410 -4.39 29.05 -0.02
C LEU A 410 -3.94 30.50 0.17
N ALA A 411 -4.87 31.43 0.38
CA ALA A 411 -4.58 32.83 0.66
C ALA A 411 -3.86 32.99 2.01
N GLU A 412 -4.32 32.29 3.05
CA GLU A 412 -3.67 32.25 4.36
C GLU A 412 -2.25 31.69 4.26
N LEU A 413 -2.05 30.58 3.53
CA LEU A 413 -0.73 30.00 3.29
C LEU A 413 0.21 30.99 2.58
N LYS A 414 -0.27 31.70 1.55
CA LYS A 414 0.52 32.72 0.84
C LYS A 414 0.99 33.83 1.78
N ALA A 415 0.11 34.27 2.68
CA ALA A 415 0.39 35.34 3.66
C ALA A 415 1.36 34.94 4.79
N LEU A 416 1.62 33.63 5.00
CA LEU A 416 2.59 33.21 6.01
C LEU A 416 3.97 33.83 5.74
N PRO A 417 4.69 34.32 6.76
CA PRO A 417 6.07 34.75 6.59
C PRO A 417 6.92 33.57 6.11
N VAL A 418 7.88 33.84 5.22
CA VAL A 418 8.89 32.84 4.87
C VAL A 418 9.79 32.70 6.11
N GLN A 419 9.66 31.57 6.81
CA GLN A 419 10.55 31.21 7.92
C GLN A 419 11.83 30.57 7.40
#